data_AF-A0A919NYL7-F1
#
_entry.id   AF-A0A919NYL7-F1
#
_cell.length_a   1.000
_cell.length_b   1.000
_cell.length_c   1.000
_cell.angle_alpha   90.00
_cell.angle_beta   90.00
_cell.angle_gamma   90.00
#
_symmetry.space_group_name_H-M   'P 1'
#
loop_
_entity.id
_entity.type
_entity.pdbx_description
1 polymer ?
#
loop_
_entity_poly.entity_id
_entity_poly.type
_entity_poly.pdbx_seq_one_letter_code
_entity_poly.pdbx_strand_id
1 'polypeptide(L)'
;MSFGTYARKVADGSSPYERRINALAGCVQLYRPLGYLATFGYLNHVAGHFRRDEEALLRALDMLTASRQLWLAEVDAYASRRRAAKRLGRRIPRSSDSNPNLPACWYGDSRRAAFFTLGYLLSKQDRNSHADVDVIRLASSVLETHGNVNGVNLDQVSVLRRRLEQLRAASGWPNVDWPNWHKANQSLWILHQVSNATA
;
A
#
# COMPACT_ATOMS: atom_id res chain seq x y z
N MET A 1 -11.13 16.46 -8.23
CA MET A 1 -10.24 16.31 -9.42
C MET A 1 -9.88 14.83 -9.59
N SER A 2 -9.72 14.35 -10.82
CA SER A 2 -9.35 12.95 -11.12
C SER A 2 -7.83 12.77 -11.28
N PHE A 3 -7.37 11.51 -11.26
CA PHE A 3 -5.95 11.16 -11.46
C PHE A 3 -5.41 11.72 -12.78
N GLY A 4 -6.11 11.49 -13.90
CA GLY A 4 -5.67 11.97 -15.22
C GLY A 4 -5.58 13.49 -15.32
N THR A 5 -6.39 14.24 -14.58
CA THR A 5 -6.28 15.70 -14.51
C THR A 5 -5.01 16.15 -13.78
N TYR A 6 -4.65 15.48 -12.69
CA TYR A 6 -3.38 15.75 -12.02
C TYR A 6 -2.18 15.31 -12.87
N ALA A 7 -2.23 14.14 -13.50
CA ALA A 7 -1.16 13.64 -14.36
C ALA A 7 -0.82 14.62 -15.51
N ARG A 8 -1.84 15.18 -16.18
CA ARG A 8 -1.63 16.22 -17.19
C ARG A 8 -0.95 17.48 -16.64
N LYS A 9 -1.29 17.89 -15.41
CA LYS A 9 -0.63 19.02 -14.74
C LYS A 9 0.82 18.73 -14.36
N VAL A 10 1.18 17.48 -14.08
CA VAL A 10 2.57 17.09 -13.84
C VAL A 10 3.37 17.17 -15.15
N ALA A 11 2.77 16.70 -16.26
CA ALA A 11 3.40 16.69 -17.58
C ALA A 11 3.49 18.08 -18.24
N ASP A 12 2.70 19.04 -17.79
CA ASP A 12 2.69 20.40 -18.33
C ASP A 12 3.97 21.18 -17.96
N GLY A 13 4.94 21.21 -18.87
CA GLY A 13 6.20 21.94 -18.73
C GLY A 13 6.05 23.47 -18.66
N SER A 14 4.89 24.02 -19.03
CA SER A 14 4.64 25.47 -18.93
C SER A 14 4.20 25.90 -17.52
N SER A 15 3.81 24.95 -16.67
CA SER A 15 3.38 25.22 -15.30
C SER A 15 4.57 25.40 -14.35
N PRO A 16 4.48 26.32 -13.36
CA PRO A 16 5.48 26.43 -12.30
C PRO A 16 5.77 25.09 -11.63
N TYR A 17 7.06 24.81 -11.39
CA TYR A 17 7.51 23.48 -10.95
C TYR A 17 6.81 22.99 -9.67
N GLU A 18 6.62 23.87 -8.69
CA GLU A 18 5.90 23.54 -7.45
C GLU A 18 4.45 23.09 -7.69
N ARG A 19 3.77 23.65 -8.70
CA ARG A 19 2.41 23.22 -9.06
C ARG A 19 2.41 21.81 -9.65
N ARG A 20 3.47 21.45 -10.38
CA ARG A 20 3.67 20.09 -10.92
C ARG A 20 3.94 19.09 -9.79
N ILE A 21 4.75 19.45 -8.79
CA ILE A 21 4.95 18.63 -7.59
C ILE A 21 3.64 18.43 -6.80
N ASN A 22 2.86 19.50 -6.61
CA ASN A 22 1.55 19.40 -5.97
C ASN A 22 0.55 18.59 -6.79
N ALA A 23 0.67 18.60 -8.11
CA ALA A 23 -0.12 17.73 -8.97
C ALA A 23 0.28 16.25 -8.80
N LEU A 24 1.57 15.92 -8.70
CA LEU A 24 2.02 14.56 -8.35
C LEU A 24 1.47 14.15 -6.98
N ALA A 25 1.42 15.08 -6.02
CA ALA A 25 0.77 14.82 -4.73
C ALA A 25 -0.72 14.49 -4.86
N GLY A 26 -1.43 15.17 -5.74
CA GLY A 26 -2.81 14.83 -6.10
C GLY A 26 -2.95 13.44 -6.72
N CYS A 27 -2.03 13.03 -7.60
CA CYS A 27 -1.99 11.66 -8.14
C CYS A 27 -1.78 10.64 -7.02
N VAL A 28 -0.78 10.84 -6.16
CA VAL A 28 -0.49 9.95 -5.04
C VAL A 28 -1.68 9.88 -4.09
N GLN A 29 -2.31 11.00 -3.75
CA GLN A 29 -3.49 11.08 -2.89
C GLN A 29 -4.66 10.20 -3.36
N LEU A 30 -4.85 10.07 -4.68
CA LEU A 30 -5.94 9.29 -5.26
C LEU A 30 -5.62 7.80 -5.39
N TYR A 31 -4.34 7.42 -5.42
CA TYR A 31 -3.91 6.04 -5.64
C TYR A 31 -3.30 5.38 -4.38
N ARG A 32 -2.33 6.01 -3.72
CA ARG A 32 -1.76 5.59 -2.41
C ARG A 32 -1.49 4.07 -2.22
N PRO A 33 -0.83 3.36 -3.17
CA PRO A 33 -0.61 1.91 -3.09
C PRO A 33 0.15 1.45 -1.83
N LEU A 34 0.96 2.33 -1.25
CA LEU A 34 1.75 2.07 -0.04
C LEU A 34 1.35 3.02 1.10
N GLY A 35 0.21 3.71 0.98
CA GLY A 35 -0.09 4.90 1.78
C GLY A 35 0.64 6.15 1.25
N TYR A 36 0.15 7.34 1.60
CA TYR A 36 0.57 8.59 0.95
C TYR A 36 2.08 8.87 1.07
N LEU A 37 2.61 8.88 2.30
CA LEU A 37 4.01 9.25 2.54
C LEU A 37 4.99 8.20 2.04
N ALA A 38 4.70 6.91 2.24
CA ALA A 38 5.58 5.84 1.76
C ALA A 38 5.55 5.75 0.23
N THR A 39 4.40 6.01 -0.43
CA THR A 39 4.36 6.12 -1.91
C THR A 39 5.26 7.26 -2.39
N PHE A 40 5.21 8.43 -1.74
CA PHE A 40 6.08 9.56 -2.05
C PHE A 40 7.56 9.24 -1.87
N GLY A 41 7.92 8.61 -0.73
CA GLY A 41 9.28 8.18 -0.45
C GLY A 41 9.77 7.15 -1.47
N TYR A 42 8.92 6.19 -1.82
CA TYR A 42 9.25 5.13 -2.77
C TYR A 42 9.53 5.72 -4.15
N LEU A 43 8.64 6.58 -4.65
CA LEU A 43 8.85 7.32 -5.91
C LEU A 43 10.19 8.07 -5.92
N ASN A 44 10.55 8.73 -4.81
CA ASN A 44 11.80 9.49 -4.75
C ASN A 44 13.03 8.57 -4.75
N HIS A 45 12.89 7.38 -4.15
CA HIS A 45 13.92 6.36 -4.13
C HIS A 45 14.14 5.73 -5.51
N VAL A 46 13.07 5.44 -6.27
CA VAL A 46 13.17 4.70 -7.53
C VAL A 46 13.26 5.57 -8.78
N ALA A 47 12.64 6.76 -8.80
CA ALA A 47 12.65 7.66 -9.95
C ALA A 47 13.77 8.73 -9.88
N GLY A 48 14.34 8.94 -8.69
CA GLY A 48 15.30 10.00 -8.38
C GLY A 48 14.67 11.19 -7.65
N HIS A 49 15.47 12.23 -7.41
CA HIS A 49 15.10 13.42 -6.63
C HIS A 49 14.16 14.36 -7.40
N PHE A 50 12.92 13.92 -7.63
CA PHE A 50 11.93 14.64 -8.45
C PHE A 50 11.51 16.02 -7.93
N ARG A 51 11.88 16.40 -6.70
CA ARG A 51 11.64 17.77 -6.21
C ARG A 51 12.55 18.82 -6.86
N ARG A 52 13.60 18.39 -7.57
CA ARG A 52 14.58 19.29 -8.23
C ARG A 52 14.95 18.84 -9.64
N ASP A 53 14.68 17.60 -9.99
CA ASP A 53 14.95 17.02 -11.30
C ASP A 53 13.63 16.76 -12.04
N GLU A 54 13.42 17.47 -13.13
CA GLU A 54 12.23 17.35 -13.97
C GLU A 54 12.10 15.97 -14.62
N GLU A 55 13.21 15.39 -15.07
CA GLU A 55 13.16 14.05 -15.66
C GLU A 55 12.77 13.02 -14.60
N ALA A 56 13.28 13.16 -13.37
CA ALA A 56 12.86 12.33 -12.24
C ALA A 56 11.36 12.50 -11.93
N LEU A 57 10.81 13.71 -12.08
CA LEU A 57 9.39 13.96 -11.90
C LEU A 57 8.53 13.24 -12.94
N LEU A 58 8.93 13.29 -14.21
CA LEU A 58 8.23 12.59 -15.28
C LEU A 58 8.36 11.06 -15.11
N ARG A 59 9.55 10.55 -14.79
CA ARG A 59 9.76 9.13 -14.43
C ARG A 59 8.86 8.70 -13.27
N ALA A 60 8.76 9.51 -12.22
CA ALA A 60 7.89 9.22 -11.07
C ALA A 60 6.41 9.15 -11.47
N LEU A 61 5.95 10.04 -12.36
CA LEU A 61 4.60 10.01 -12.90
C LEU A 61 4.35 8.74 -13.72
N ASP A 62 5.29 8.37 -14.59
CA ASP A 62 5.17 7.19 -15.46
C ASP A 62 5.09 5.91 -14.63
N MET A 63 5.98 5.77 -13.64
CA MET A 63 5.97 4.62 -12.72
C MET A 63 4.66 4.52 -11.94
N LEU A 64 4.17 5.65 -11.41
CA LEU A 64 2.89 5.69 -10.68
C LEU A 64 1.71 5.33 -11.60
N THR A 65 1.73 5.81 -12.85
CA THR A 65 0.70 5.56 -13.85
C THR A 65 0.69 4.10 -14.27
N ALA A 66 1.85 3.51 -14.55
CA ALA A 66 1.99 2.10 -14.91
C ALA A 66 1.47 1.18 -13.79
N SER A 67 1.87 1.44 -12.54
CA SER A 67 1.35 0.70 -11.39
C SER A 67 -0.18 0.84 -11.29
N ARG A 68 -0.71 2.06 -11.43
CA ARG A 68 -2.15 2.31 -11.36
C ARG A 68 -2.93 1.62 -12.48
N GLN A 69 -2.39 1.52 -13.69
CA GLN A 69 -3.04 0.83 -14.81
C GLN A 69 -3.19 -0.67 -14.53
N LEU A 70 -2.17 -1.31 -13.96
CA LEU A 70 -2.23 -2.71 -13.53
C LEU A 70 -3.31 -2.92 -12.46
N TRP A 71 -3.38 -2.02 -11.47
CA TRP A 71 -4.44 -2.04 -10.47
C TRP A 71 -5.84 -1.93 -11.09
N LEU A 72 -6.04 -0.98 -12.00
CA LEU A 72 -7.34 -0.81 -12.68
C LEU A 72 -7.74 -2.04 -13.49
N ALA A 73 -6.78 -2.69 -14.15
CA ALA A 73 -7.05 -3.95 -14.86
C ALA A 73 -7.53 -5.05 -13.89
N GLU A 74 -6.96 -5.15 -12.68
CA GLU A 74 -7.45 -6.08 -11.66
C GLU A 74 -8.85 -5.70 -11.17
N VAL A 75 -9.12 -4.41 -10.95
CA VAL A 75 -10.45 -3.92 -10.56
C VAL A 75 -11.51 -4.28 -11.61
N ASP A 76 -11.21 -4.09 -12.90
CA ASP A 76 -12.11 -4.42 -13.99
C ASP A 76 -12.34 -5.94 -14.11
N ALA A 77 -11.29 -6.74 -13.93
CA ALA A 77 -11.39 -8.19 -13.89
C ALA A 77 -12.25 -8.67 -12.71
N TYR A 78 -12.06 -8.10 -11.52
CA TYR A 78 -12.89 -8.39 -10.35
C TYR A 78 -14.35 -7.98 -10.58
N ALA A 79 -14.61 -6.77 -11.09
CA ALA A 79 -15.95 -6.29 -11.38
C ALA A 79 -16.67 -7.20 -12.39
N SER A 80 -15.96 -7.69 -13.40
CA SER A 80 -16.50 -8.63 -14.40
C SER A 80 -16.87 -9.99 -13.78
N ARG A 81 -15.98 -10.56 -12.94
CA ARG A 81 -16.28 -11.78 -12.16
C ARG A 81 -17.49 -11.59 -11.25
N ARG A 82 -17.56 -10.46 -10.53
CA ARG A 82 -18.70 -10.15 -9.64
C ARG A 82 -20.00 -9.96 -10.41
N ARG A 83 -20.00 -9.32 -11.58
CA ARG A 83 -21.20 -9.20 -12.44
C ARG A 83 -21.70 -10.58 -12.89
N ALA A 84 -20.81 -11.47 -13.31
CA ALA A 84 -21.18 -12.84 -13.69
C ALA A 84 -21.76 -13.62 -12.49
N ALA A 85 -21.11 -13.58 -11.33
CA ALA A 85 -21.58 -14.23 -10.12
C ALA A 85 -22.96 -13.71 -9.67
N LYS A 86 -23.20 -12.40 -9.74
CA LYS A 86 -24.50 -11.79 -9.43
C LYS A 86 -25.62 -12.29 -10.35
N ARG A 87 -25.35 -12.48 -11.66
CA ARG A 87 -26.32 -13.05 -12.61
C ARG A 87 -26.68 -14.50 -12.28
N LEU A 88 -25.73 -15.26 -11.71
CA LEU A 88 -25.94 -16.62 -11.21
C LEU A 88 -26.53 -16.67 -9.78
N GLY A 89 -27.05 -15.55 -9.26
CA GLY A 89 -27.61 -15.46 -7.91
C GLY A 89 -26.59 -15.36 -6.76
N ARG A 90 -25.28 -15.44 -7.03
CA ARG A 90 -24.21 -15.43 -6.01
C ARG A 90 -23.80 -14.01 -5.62
N ARG A 91 -24.65 -13.35 -4.81
CA ARG A 91 -24.51 -11.92 -4.45
C ARG A 91 -23.47 -11.63 -3.37
N ILE A 92 -23.13 -12.61 -2.54
CA ILE A 92 -22.10 -12.49 -1.49
C ILE A 92 -20.75 -12.94 -2.08
N PRO A 93 -19.66 -12.14 -1.98
CA PRO A 93 -18.31 -12.58 -2.34
C PRO A 93 -17.86 -13.76 -1.47
N ARG A 94 -16.97 -14.61 -1.99
CA ARG A 94 -16.34 -15.65 -1.16
C ARG A 94 -15.33 -15.01 -0.21
N SER A 95 -15.06 -15.64 0.92
CA SER A 95 -13.99 -15.20 1.83
C SER A 95 -12.60 -15.20 1.16
N SER A 96 -12.40 -16.04 0.15
CA SER A 96 -11.19 -16.10 -0.66
C SER A 96 -11.13 -15.05 -1.78
N ASP A 97 -12.22 -14.33 -2.06
CA ASP A 97 -12.21 -13.30 -3.10
C ASP A 97 -11.52 -12.04 -2.55
N SER A 98 -10.31 -11.76 -3.04
CA SER A 98 -9.67 -10.46 -2.80
C SER A 98 -10.47 -9.35 -3.48
N ASN A 99 -10.77 -8.28 -2.75
CA ASN A 99 -11.47 -7.10 -3.26
C ASN A 99 -10.44 -6.00 -3.58
N PRO A 100 -10.12 -5.74 -4.86
CA PRO A 100 -9.11 -4.78 -5.26
C PRO A 100 -9.62 -3.33 -5.26
N ASN A 101 -10.81 -3.02 -4.74
CA ASN A 101 -11.35 -1.65 -4.78
C ASN A 101 -10.47 -0.61 -4.09
N LEU A 102 -9.57 -1.04 -3.19
CA LEU A 102 -8.50 -0.23 -2.65
C LEU A 102 -7.16 -0.85 -3.04
N PRO A 103 -6.19 -0.05 -3.53
CA PRO A 103 -4.83 -0.53 -3.78
C PRO A 103 -4.22 -1.10 -2.51
N ALA A 104 -3.78 -2.36 -2.58
CA ALA A 104 -3.17 -3.06 -1.45
C ALA A 104 -1.63 -2.98 -1.45
N CYS A 105 -1.04 -2.86 -2.64
CA CYS A 105 0.40 -2.86 -2.85
C CYS A 105 0.78 -2.02 -4.07
N TRP A 106 2.08 -1.89 -4.31
CA TRP A 106 2.59 -1.40 -5.58
C TRP A 106 2.48 -2.49 -6.64
N TYR A 107 1.64 -2.26 -7.65
CA TYR A 107 1.45 -3.19 -8.75
C TYR A 107 2.63 -3.14 -9.73
N GLY A 108 3.06 -4.32 -10.20
CA GLY A 108 4.21 -4.51 -11.10
C GLY A 108 5.50 -4.92 -10.37
N ASP A 109 5.66 -4.54 -9.09
CA ASP A 109 6.78 -4.95 -8.24
C ASP A 109 6.41 -4.78 -6.76
N SER A 110 5.48 -5.63 -6.29
CA SER A 110 4.97 -5.55 -4.92
C SER A 110 6.05 -5.86 -3.89
N ARG A 111 6.97 -6.75 -4.21
CA ARG A 111 8.04 -7.19 -3.30
C ARG A 111 9.00 -6.06 -2.98
N ARG A 112 9.60 -5.43 -4.01
CA ARG A 112 10.55 -4.33 -3.80
C ARG A 112 9.91 -3.14 -3.08
N ALA A 113 8.68 -2.81 -3.45
CA ALA A 113 7.94 -1.72 -2.81
C ALA A 113 7.61 -2.03 -1.35
N ALA A 114 7.29 -3.28 -1.02
CA ALA A 114 7.05 -3.71 0.34
C ALA A 114 8.31 -3.61 1.20
N PHE A 115 9.48 -4.04 0.71
CA PHE A 115 10.76 -3.84 1.41
C PHE A 115 11.04 -2.39 1.73
N PHE A 116 10.92 -1.52 0.71
CA PHE A 116 11.09 -0.09 0.91
C PHE A 116 10.13 0.43 1.98
N THR A 117 8.87 0.01 1.92
CA THR A 117 7.83 0.45 2.85
C THR A 117 8.13 0.00 4.28
N LEU A 118 8.54 -1.24 4.50
CA LEU A 118 8.95 -1.74 5.82
C LEU A 118 10.12 -0.92 6.38
N GLY A 119 11.18 -0.70 5.58
CA GLY A 119 12.32 0.11 6.01
C GLY A 119 11.93 1.57 6.32
N TYR A 120 11.09 2.16 5.46
CA TYR A 120 10.55 3.51 5.67
C TYR A 120 9.79 3.60 7.01
N LEU A 121 8.95 2.62 7.32
CA LEU A 121 8.16 2.60 8.55
C LEU A 121 9.03 2.45 9.79
N LEU A 122 9.96 1.50 9.80
CA LEU A 122 10.83 1.29 10.95
C LEU A 122 11.73 2.51 11.22
N SER A 123 12.13 3.24 10.18
CA SER A 123 12.87 4.50 10.33
C SER A 123 12.05 5.66 10.93
N LYS A 124 10.72 5.53 11.00
CA LYS A 124 9.77 6.55 11.49
C LYS A 124 9.05 6.07 12.75
N GLN A 125 9.83 5.55 13.70
CA GLN A 125 9.36 4.85 14.90
C GLN A 125 8.28 5.60 15.69
N ASP A 126 8.36 6.93 15.81
CA ASP A 126 7.35 7.77 16.48
C ASP A 126 5.93 7.62 15.89
N ARG A 127 5.83 7.41 14.58
CA ARG A 127 4.55 7.25 13.87
C ARG A 127 4.00 5.83 13.92
N ASN A 128 4.81 4.87 14.36
CA ASN A 128 4.43 3.46 14.52
C ASN A 128 4.30 3.04 15.99
N SER A 129 4.29 4.00 16.92
CA SER A 129 4.14 3.79 18.36
C SER A 129 2.96 2.92 18.76
N HIS A 130 1.94 2.79 17.90
CA HIS A 130 0.75 1.99 18.15
C HIS A 130 0.83 0.57 17.58
N ALA A 131 1.82 0.25 16.74
CA ALA A 131 1.94 -1.09 16.16
C ALA A 131 2.31 -2.14 17.22
N ASP A 132 1.86 -3.37 17.03
CA ASP A 132 2.20 -4.48 17.91
C ASP A 132 3.69 -4.83 17.81
N VAL A 133 4.32 -5.03 18.98
CA VAL A 133 5.77 -5.25 19.09
C VAL A 133 6.24 -6.50 18.33
N ASP A 134 5.42 -7.55 18.28
CA ASP A 134 5.77 -8.78 17.57
C ASP A 134 5.73 -8.57 16.05
N VAL A 135 4.84 -7.71 15.57
CA VAL A 135 4.77 -7.31 14.16
C VAL A 135 5.98 -6.47 13.78
N ILE A 136 6.40 -5.54 14.65
CA ILE A 136 7.62 -4.76 14.43
C ILE A 136 8.86 -5.66 14.39
N ARG A 137 8.98 -6.60 15.34
CA ARG A 137 10.09 -7.56 15.36
C ARG A 137 10.14 -8.41 14.10
N LEU A 138 8.98 -8.90 13.64
CA LEU A 138 8.88 -9.67 12.41
C LEU A 138 9.27 -8.84 11.18
N ALA A 139 8.80 -7.59 11.10
CA ALA A 139 9.18 -6.67 10.02
C ALA A 139 10.69 -6.41 9.98
N SER A 140 11.34 -6.21 11.13
CA SER A 140 12.81 -6.07 11.22
C SER A 140 13.53 -7.31 10.70
N SER A 141 13.10 -8.50 11.14
CA SER A 141 13.70 -9.77 10.69
C SER A 141 13.57 -9.97 9.17
N VAL A 142 12.44 -9.59 8.57
CA VAL A 142 12.26 -9.62 7.11
C VAL A 142 13.25 -8.69 6.41
N LEU A 143 13.52 -7.50 6.95
CA LEU A 143 14.52 -6.60 6.37
C LEU A 143 15.94 -7.15 6.49
N GLU A 144 16.31 -7.68 7.66
CA GLU A 144 17.64 -8.25 7.94
C GLU A 144 17.94 -9.46 7.06
N THR A 145 16.94 -10.29 6.81
CA THR A 145 17.06 -11.49 5.96
C THR A 145 16.87 -11.20 4.47
N HIS A 146 16.68 -9.93 4.09
CA HIS A 146 16.27 -9.53 2.73
C HIS A 146 15.06 -10.36 2.23
N GLY A 147 14.14 -10.68 3.15
CA GLY A 147 12.93 -11.50 2.99
C GLY A 147 13.19 -12.87 2.39
N ASN A 148 14.33 -13.47 2.76
CA ASN A 148 14.54 -14.90 2.60
C ASN A 148 13.56 -15.64 3.51
N VAL A 149 12.60 -16.35 2.90
CA VAL A 149 11.54 -17.08 3.59
C VAL A 149 12.08 -18.10 4.58
N ASN A 150 13.26 -18.68 4.33
CA ASN A 150 13.89 -19.65 5.24
C ASN A 150 14.30 -19.03 6.59
N GLY A 151 14.44 -17.70 6.65
CA GLY A 151 14.74 -16.97 7.88
C GLY A 151 13.51 -16.34 8.54
N VAL A 152 12.33 -16.41 7.91
CA VAL A 152 11.10 -15.77 8.40
C VAL A 152 10.09 -16.83 8.80
N ASN A 153 9.64 -16.79 10.06
CA ASN A 153 8.60 -17.69 10.54
C ASN A 153 7.24 -17.30 9.94
N LEU A 154 6.87 -17.89 8.79
CA LEU A 154 5.60 -17.62 8.11
C LEU A 154 4.38 -18.07 8.91
N ASP A 155 4.49 -19.08 9.77
CA ASP A 155 3.41 -19.48 10.67
C ASP A 155 3.08 -18.36 11.66
N GLN A 156 4.09 -17.61 12.09
CA GLN A 156 3.92 -16.43 12.93
C GLN A 156 3.10 -15.33 12.23
N VAL A 157 3.22 -15.16 10.90
CA VAL A 157 2.42 -14.18 10.13
C VAL A 157 0.94 -14.50 10.26
N SER A 158 0.56 -15.76 10.04
CA SER A 158 -0.84 -16.22 10.11
C SER A 158 -1.40 -16.11 11.52
N VAL A 159 -0.62 -16.47 12.54
CA VAL A 159 -1.00 -16.35 13.96
C VAL A 159 -1.24 -14.89 14.35
N LEU A 160 -0.29 -13.99 14.03
CA LEU A 160 -0.42 -12.57 14.34
C LEU A 160 -1.59 -11.94 13.59
N ARG A 161 -1.78 -12.26 12.31
CA ARG A 161 -2.90 -11.75 11.51
C ARG A 161 -4.23 -12.10 12.15
N ARG A 162 -4.44 -13.38 12.50
CA ARG A 162 -5.68 -13.84 13.15
C ARG A 162 -5.93 -13.12 14.47
N ARG A 163 -4.91 -12.99 15.33
CA ARG A 163 -5.01 -12.28 16.62
C ARG A 163 -5.39 -10.81 16.42
N LEU A 164 -4.80 -10.13 15.45
CA LEU A 164 -5.06 -8.71 15.20
C LEU A 164 -6.40 -8.47 14.51
N GLU A 165 -6.87 -9.39 13.67
CA GLU A 165 -8.24 -9.35 13.13
C GLU A 165 -9.28 -9.50 14.24
N GLN A 166 -9.05 -10.42 15.19
CA GLN A 166 -9.89 -10.56 16.38
C GLN A 166 -9.87 -9.29 17.23
N LEU A 167 -8.70 -8.70 17.47
CA LEU A 167 -8.59 -7.43 18.20
C LEU A 167 -9.35 -6.31 17.49
N ARG A 168 -9.19 -6.16 16.17
CA ARG A 168 -9.90 -5.14 15.38
C ARG A 168 -11.41 -5.31 15.46
N ALA A 169 -11.90 -6.55 15.44
CA ALA A 169 -13.32 -6.85 15.55
C ALA A 169 -13.85 -6.54 16.97
N ALA A 170 -13.12 -6.92 18.01
CA ALA A 170 -13.49 -6.68 19.40
C ALA A 170 -13.45 -5.18 19.78
N SER A 171 -12.52 -4.42 19.21
CA SER A 171 -12.35 -2.98 19.42
C SER A 171 -13.14 -2.13 18.40
N GLY A 172 -13.94 -2.76 17.55
CA GLY A 172 -14.73 -2.12 16.51
C GLY A 172 -16.10 -1.64 16.99
N TRP A 173 -16.92 -1.19 16.05
CA TRP A 173 -18.29 -0.78 16.34
C TRP A 173 -19.13 -1.94 16.92
N PRO A 174 -20.06 -1.70 17.88
CA PRO A 174 -20.48 -0.40 18.42
C PRO A 174 -19.62 0.16 19.56
N ASN A 175 -18.80 -0.66 20.22
CA ASN A 175 -18.02 -0.26 21.40
C ASN A 175 -16.57 -0.01 21.03
N VAL A 176 -16.32 1.10 20.33
CA VAL A 176 -15.02 1.39 19.73
C VAL A 176 -13.97 1.71 20.80
N ASP A 177 -12.96 0.86 20.90
CA ASP A 177 -11.71 1.13 21.61
C ASP A 177 -10.69 1.65 20.60
N TRP A 178 -10.62 2.98 20.47
CA TRP A 178 -9.78 3.63 19.48
C TRP A 178 -8.30 3.22 19.57
N PRO A 179 -7.62 3.24 20.73
CA PRO A 179 -6.25 2.77 20.85
C PRO A 179 -6.03 1.36 20.27
N ASN A 180 -6.84 0.38 20.66
CA ASN A 180 -6.68 -1.00 20.19
C ASN A 180 -7.09 -1.16 18.72
N TRP A 181 -8.09 -0.42 18.26
CA TRP A 181 -8.48 -0.39 16.85
C TRP A 181 -7.36 0.17 15.96
N HIS A 182 -6.72 1.28 16.36
CA HIS A 182 -5.58 1.86 15.63
C HIS A 182 -4.38 0.91 15.64
N LYS A 183 -4.07 0.33 16.80
CA LYS A 183 -3.03 -0.71 16.93
C LYS A 183 -3.27 -1.87 15.97
N ALA A 184 -4.48 -2.42 15.96
CA ALA A 184 -4.82 -3.55 15.10
C ALA A 184 -4.70 -3.19 13.61
N ASN A 185 -5.25 -2.05 13.18
CA ASN A 185 -5.17 -1.65 11.77
C ASN A 185 -3.74 -1.36 11.31
N GLN A 186 -2.94 -0.65 12.12
CA GLN A 186 -1.55 -0.36 11.78
C GLN A 186 -0.74 -1.66 11.68
N SER A 187 -0.94 -2.58 12.63
CA SER A 187 -0.24 -3.87 12.67
C SER A 187 -0.63 -4.77 11.49
N LEU A 188 -1.92 -4.84 11.15
CA LEU A 188 -2.40 -5.61 9.99
C LEU A 188 -1.85 -5.05 8.67
N TRP A 189 -1.75 -3.73 8.56
CA TRP A 189 -1.16 -3.11 7.38
C TRP A 189 0.34 -3.40 7.26
N ILE A 190 1.11 -3.37 8.35
CA ILE A 190 2.53 -3.79 8.35
C ILE A 190 2.65 -5.28 7.98
N LEU A 191 1.81 -6.15 8.55
CA LEU A 191 1.80 -7.58 8.19
C LEU A 191 1.47 -7.82 6.72
N HIS A 192 0.63 -6.97 6.12
CA HIS A 192 0.38 -7.04 4.68
C HIS A 192 1.65 -6.75 3.87
N GLN A 193 2.45 -5.74 4.27
CA GLN A 193 3.75 -5.47 3.64
C GLN A 193 4.75 -6.60 3.89
N VAL A 194 4.77 -7.21 5.07
CA VAL A 194 5.57 -8.42 5.33
C VAL A 194 5.21 -9.53 4.33
N SER A 195 3.92 -9.83 4.14
CA SER A 195 3.49 -10.84 3.18
C SER A 195 3.91 -10.51 1.74
N ASN A 196 3.83 -9.23 1.34
CA ASN A 196 4.25 -8.81 0.00
C ASN A 196 5.78 -8.90 -0.19
N ALA A 197 6.57 -8.70 0.87
CA ALA A 197 8.03 -8.77 0.82
C ALA A 197 8.56 -10.22 0.77
N THR A 198 7.78 -11.18 1.27
CA THR A 198 8.13 -12.61 1.33
C THR A 198 7.43 -13.47 0.27
N ALA A 199 6.58 -12.88 -0.57
CA ALA A 199 5.94 -13.54 -1.72
C ALA A 199 6.91 -13.66 -2.90
#